data_AF-A3LN06-F1
#
_entry.id   AF-A3LN06-F1
#
_cell.length_a   1.000
_cell.length_b   1.000
_cell.length_c   1.000
_cell.angle_alpha   90.00
_cell.angle_beta   90.00
_cell.angle_gamma   90.00
#
_symmetry.space_group_name_H-M   'P 1'
#
loop_
_entity.id
_entity.type
_entity.pdbx_description
1 polymer ?
#
loop_
_entity_poly.entity_id
_entity_poly.type
_entity_poly.pdbx_seq_one_letter_code
_entity_poly.pdbx_strand_id
1 'polypeptide(L)'
;MITPGFVWKVITIPITALKTFLQYFTVGTVYQRTSHEFKSSLWKNIHLAIECHLAGNLHKVDVQTFVYRPVSEVFKQFENNPMVAGLNNFGKKLEERSYWIVQNEAEGPEKEDVIVYLHGGGYLLNIFESQFVTFIAFYYSLPEETRKKTSILIVDYSLTLHDHIYPTQLWETLRAYNELLSNGYKNIHLVGDSAGTHLALSVSRYISYPEESAKQFALFPQFDFNFSRQPFPQPKSLVLISPWVEPCTAPVEPTKHGVDTTGDLGARDTLMGDYYTGDLDREVINNFLTFTNTNFDEHWAKVDPINNGNTLVIEGEREILRDSVEEFLQIINKNGKVDYQVDKGGIHAGMVYVEALDYLGDSGAKRALAGDFEDKFSYNTISKFYAERI
;
A
#
# COMPACT_ATOMS: atom_id res chain seq x y z
N MET A 1 -12.28 14.39 22.07
CA MET A 1 -11.93 15.81 21.85
C MET A 1 -10.70 15.83 20.96
N ILE A 2 -10.69 16.62 19.89
CA ILE A 2 -9.56 16.75 18.96
C ILE A 2 -8.31 17.15 19.74
N THR A 3 -7.14 16.63 19.35
CA THR A 3 -5.91 16.95 20.07
C THR A 3 -5.47 18.40 19.80
N PRO A 4 -5.01 19.15 20.82
CA PRO A 4 -4.50 20.51 20.63
C PRO A 4 -3.34 20.56 19.61
N GLY A 5 -2.52 19.51 19.56
CA GLY A 5 -1.44 19.36 18.59
C GLY A 5 -1.95 19.31 17.15
N PHE A 6 -3.00 18.54 16.87
CA PHE A 6 -3.60 18.48 15.53
C PHE A 6 -4.24 19.82 15.13
N VAL A 7 -4.98 20.47 16.03
CA VAL A 7 -5.54 21.81 15.77
C VAL A 7 -4.46 22.83 15.41
N TRP A 8 -3.34 22.80 16.14
CA TRP A 8 -2.19 23.66 15.84
C TRP A 8 -1.63 23.39 14.44
N LYS A 9 -1.47 22.13 14.05
CA LYS A 9 -1.01 21.77 12.70
C LYS A 9 -1.95 22.30 11.63
N VAL A 10 -3.26 22.16 11.79
CA VAL A 10 -4.27 22.68 10.86
C VAL A 10 -4.18 24.20 10.73
N ILE A 11 -4.11 24.94 11.84
CA ILE A 11 -4.03 26.41 11.82
C ILE A 11 -2.73 26.90 11.16
N THR A 12 -1.66 26.12 11.22
CA THR A 12 -0.35 26.48 10.67
C THR A 12 -0.14 26.03 9.22
N ILE A 13 -1.12 25.38 8.57
CA ILE A 13 -1.08 25.03 7.13
C ILE A 13 -0.69 26.24 6.24
N PRO A 14 -1.27 27.44 6.40
CA PRO A 14 -0.91 28.58 5.54
C PRO A 14 0.56 29.00 5.66
N ILE A 15 1.16 28.82 6.86
CA ILE A 15 2.59 29.11 7.08
C ILE A 15 3.44 28.10 6.31
N THR A 16 3.11 26.82 6.39
CA THR A 16 3.79 25.76 5.63
C THR A 16 3.68 26.00 4.13
N ALA A 17 2.49 26.32 3.63
CA ALA A 17 2.27 26.62 2.21
C ALA A 17 3.09 27.83 1.75
N LEU A 18 3.08 28.93 2.51
CA LEU A 18 3.85 30.14 2.18
C LEU A 18 5.36 29.88 2.22
N LYS A 19 5.85 29.15 3.23
CA LYS A 19 7.26 28.77 3.33
C LYS A 19 7.68 27.96 2.10
N THR A 20 6.91 26.95 1.73
CA THR A 20 7.21 26.10 0.57
C THR A 20 7.13 26.88 -0.73
N PHE A 21 6.15 27.77 -0.89
CA PHE A 21 6.05 28.69 -2.04
C PHE A 21 7.32 29.55 -2.19
N LEU A 22 7.76 30.19 -1.10
CA LEU A 22 8.96 31.02 -1.12
C LEU A 22 10.21 30.20 -1.45
N GLN A 23 10.34 29.01 -0.85
CA GLN A 23 11.45 28.10 -1.15
C GLN A 23 11.46 27.71 -2.63
N TYR A 24 10.29 27.39 -3.21
CA TYR A 24 10.17 26.97 -4.60
C TYR A 24 10.77 27.97 -5.60
N PHE A 25 10.55 29.27 -5.37
CA PHE A 25 11.04 30.34 -6.24
C PHE A 25 12.42 30.90 -5.87
N THR A 26 13.03 30.45 -4.76
CA THR A 26 14.32 30.99 -4.28
C THR A 26 15.43 29.94 -4.23
N VAL A 27 15.42 29.10 -3.21
CA VAL A 27 16.48 28.11 -2.91
C VAL A 27 16.13 26.68 -3.37
N GLY A 28 14.95 26.52 -3.97
CA GLY A 28 14.30 25.24 -4.19
C GLY A 28 13.69 24.67 -2.91
N THR A 29 12.64 23.88 -3.04
CA THR A 29 12.17 23.03 -1.94
C THR A 29 13.08 21.80 -1.78
N VAL A 30 12.90 21.03 -0.71
CA VAL A 30 13.57 19.72 -0.59
C VAL A 30 13.18 18.79 -1.73
N TYR A 31 11.89 18.77 -2.10
CA TYR A 31 11.37 17.89 -3.15
C TYR A 31 11.92 18.21 -4.55
N GLN A 32 11.97 19.49 -4.93
CA GLN A 32 12.51 19.92 -6.23
C GLN A 32 13.99 19.55 -6.40
N ARG A 33 14.74 19.57 -5.31
CA ARG A 33 16.18 19.26 -5.34
C ARG A 33 16.45 17.78 -5.48
N THR A 34 15.52 16.92 -5.06
CA THR A 34 15.77 15.47 -4.99
C THR A 34 15.07 14.68 -6.07
N SER A 35 13.83 15.01 -6.47
CA SER A 35 13.06 14.22 -7.44
C SER A 35 12.57 15.05 -8.62
N HIS A 36 12.55 14.46 -9.82
CA HIS A 36 12.08 15.12 -11.05
C HIS A 36 10.58 15.41 -11.02
N GLU A 37 9.80 14.59 -10.32
CA GLU A 37 8.34 14.72 -10.16
C GLU A 37 7.90 16.09 -9.63
N PHE A 38 8.78 16.77 -8.90
CA PHE A 38 8.49 18.05 -8.24
C PHE A 38 9.03 19.26 -8.98
N LYS A 39 9.92 19.09 -9.97
CA LYS A 39 10.66 20.22 -10.58
C LYS A 39 9.75 21.27 -11.20
N SER A 40 8.75 20.83 -11.96
CA SER A 40 7.84 21.69 -12.72
C SER A 40 6.47 21.91 -12.05
N SER A 41 6.27 21.43 -10.82
CA SER A 41 4.96 21.48 -10.16
C SER A 41 5.02 22.13 -8.77
N LEU A 42 4.74 23.45 -8.71
CA LEU A 42 4.57 24.17 -7.44
C LEU A 42 3.49 23.52 -6.56
N TRP A 43 2.41 23.05 -7.19
CA TRP A 43 1.30 22.42 -6.47
C TRP A 43 1.75 21.14 -5.76
N LYS A 44 2.46 20.22 -6.42
CA LYS A 44 2.98 18.99 -5.78
C LYS A 44 3.86 19.32 -4.57
N ASN A 45 4.71 20.34 -4.70
CA ASN A 45 5.57 20.78 -3.61
C ASN A 45 4.79 21.28 -2.39
N ILE A 46 3.81 22.17 -2.62
CA ILE A 46 2.99 22.71 -1.53
C ILE A 46 2.14 21.60 -0.92
N HIS A 47 1.51 20.76 -1.75
CA HIS A 47 0.65 19.67 -1.31
C HIS A 47 1.41 18.68 -0.43
N LEU A 48 2.55 18.14 -0.88
CA LEU A 48 3.36 17.21 -0.07
C LEU A 48 3.93 17.86 1.19
N ALA A 49 4.30 19.13 1.14
CA ALA A 49 4.75 19.84 2.35
C ALA A 49 3.62 19.95 3.40
N ILE A 50 2.38 20.17 2.96
CA ILE A 50 1.21 20.20 3.84
C ILE A 50 0.93 18.80 4.38
N GLU A 51 0.95 17.76 3.56
CA GLU A 51 0.75 16.39 4.01
C GLU A 51 1.79 15.99 5.06
N CYS A 52 3.07 16.23 4.79
CA CYS A 52 4.14 15.96 5.76
C CYS A 52 3.99 16.78 7.05
N HIS A 53 3.51 18.03 6.97
CA HIS A 53 3.23 18.86 8.16
C HIS A 53 2.06 18.32 9.00
N LEU A 54 1.03 17.77 8.35
CA LEU A 54 -0.12 17.16 9.01
C LEU A 54 0.22 15.75 9.54
N ALA A 55 1.11 15.02 8.87
CA ALA A 55 1.56 13.68 9.23
C ALA A 55 2.29 13.63 10.59
N GLY A 56 2.36 12.41 11.16
CA GLY A 56 2.98 12.13 12.46
C GLY A 56 2.10 12.51 13.66
N ASN A 57 2.14 11.71 14.73
CA ASN A 57 1.32 11.91 15.94
C ASN A 57 -0.20 12.07 15.66
N LEU A 58 -0.74 11.41 14.63
CA LEU A 58 -2.18 11.42 14.33
C LEU A 58 -2.91 10.50 15.31
N HIS A 59 -3.82 11.07 16.10
CA HIS A 59 -4.61 10.27 17.05
C HIS A 59 -5.93 9.83 16.41
N LYS A 60 -6.49 8.70 16.86
CA LYS A 60 -7.74 8.13 16.33
C LYS A 60 -8.87 9.16 16.17
N VAL A 61 -9.07 10.03 17.17
CA VAL A 61 -10.11 11.07 17.16
C VAL A 61 -9.88 12.14 16.09
N ASP A 62 -8.63 12.49 15.80
CA ASP A 62 -8.28 13.49 14.80
C ASP A 62 -8.63 12.93 13.40
N VAL A 63 -8.25 11.67 13.17
CA VAL A 63 -8.53 10.96 11.93
C VAL A 63 -10.03 10.76 11.74
N GLN A 64 -10.75 10.26 12.74
CA GLN A 64 -12.21 10.10 12.72
C GLN A 64 -12.94 11.39 12.35
N THR A 65 -12.46 12.54 12.83
CA THR A 65 -13.17 13.81 12.70
C THR A 65 -12.89 14.52 11.37
N PHE A 66 -11.64 14.46 10.87
CA PHE A 66 -11.20 15.30 9.75
C PHE A 66 -10.70 14.54 8.52
N VAL A 67 -10.33 13.27 8.67
CA VAL A 67 -9.63 12.52 7.62
C VAL A 67 -10.51 11.39 7.09
N TYR A 68 -11.18 10.66 7.99
CA TYR A 68 -11.94 9.47 7.64
C TYR A 68 -13.08 9.78 6.69
N ARG A 69 -13.10 9.04 5.58
CA ARG A 69 -14.23 9.00 4.64
C ARG A 69 -14.47 7.55 4.23
N PRO A 70 -15.72 7.06 4.18
CA PRO A 70 -16.02 5.72 3.70
C PRO A 70 -15.55 5.53 2.25
N VAL A 71 -15.03 4.34 1.92
CA VAL A 71 -14.56 4.05 0.55
C VAL A 71 -15.64 4.24 -0.52
N SER A 72 -16.91 4.05 -0.17
CA SER A 72 -18.04 4.28 -1.06
C SER A 72 -18.17 5.74 -1.51
N GLU A 73 -17.74 6.70 -0.68
CA GLU A 73 -17.66 8.10 -1.08
C GLU A 73 -16.52 8.34 -2.08
N VAL A 74 -15.40 7.63 -1.93
CA VAL A 74 -14.29 7.71 -2.87
C VAL A 74 -14.72 7.15 -4.23
N PHE A 75 -15.38 5.99 -4.28
CA PHE A 75 -15.97 5.45 -5.51
C PHE A 75 -16.94 6.45 -6.16
N LYS A 76 -17.83 7.06 -5.37
CA LYS A 76 -18.77 8.07 -5.86
C LYS A 76 -18.07 9.29 -6.44
N GLN A 77 -17.00 9.76 -5.79
CA GLN A 77 -16.22 10.89 -6.27
C GLN A 77 -15.60 10.64 -7.64
N PHE A 78 -15.19 9.40 -7.91
CA PHE A 78 -14.61 9.00 -9.19
C PHE A 78 -15.62 8.49 -10.22
N GLU A 79 -16.93 8.43 -9.91
CA GLU A 79 -17.94 7.83 -10.81
C GLU A 79 -18.01 8.48 -12.20
N ASN A 80 -17.65 9.77 -12.29
CA ASN A 80 -17.65 10.54 -13.54
C ASN A 80 -16.24 10.71 -14.12
N ASN A 81 -15.21 10.09 -13.52
CA ASN A 81 -13.85 10.17 -14.03
C ASN A 81 -13.77 9.45 -15.40
N PRO A 82 -13.17 10.06 -16.45
CA PRO A 82 -13.05 9.44 -17.76
C PRO A 82 -12.39 8.05 -17.76
N MET A 83 -11.47 7.79 -16.82
CA MET A 83 -10.80 6.49 -16.71
C MET A 83 -11.71 5.37 -16.21
N VAL A 84 -12.82 5.67 -15.53
CA VAL A 84 -13.73 4.62 -15.04
C VAL A 84 -14.94 4.41 -15.95
N ALA A 85 -15.09 5.27 -16.96
CA ALA A 85 -16.17 5.20 -17.92
C ALA A 85 -16.10 3.86 -18.69
N GLY A 86 -17.10 3.01 -18.48
CA GLY A 86 -17.18 1.70 -19.13
C GLY A 86 -16.38 0.59 -18.46
N LEU A 87 -15.73 0.83 -17.31
CA LEU A 87 -15.13 -0.26 -16.53
C LEU A 87 -16.23 -1.17 -15.97
N ASN A 88 -16.15 -2.45 -16.29
CA ASN A 88 -17.13 -3.42 -15.83
C ASN A 88 -17.09 -3.56 -14.30
N ASN A 89 -18.28 -3.53 -13.69
CA ASN A 89 -18.49 -3.65 -12.25
C ASN A 89 -17.74 -2.64 -11.35
N PHE A 90 -17.33 -1.48 -11.87
CA PHE A 90 -16.75 -0.42 -11.03
C PHE A 90 -17.64 -0.08 -9.82
N GLY A 91 -17.05 -0.14 -8.62
CA GLY A 91 -17.73 0.10 -7.34
C GLY A 91 -18.66 -1.01 -6.86
N LYS A 92 -18.79 -2.12 -7.61
CA LYS A 92 -19.54 -3.28 -7.14
C LYS A 92 -18.75 -4.06 -6.10
N LYS A 93 -19.46 -4.58 -5.12
CA LYS A 93 -18.90 -5.43 -4.07
C LYS A 93 -18.67 -6.85 -4.59
N LEU A 94 -17.51 -7.43 -4.25
CA LEU A 94 -17.32 -8.88 -4.29
C LEU A 94 -17.92 -9.49 -3.01
N GLU A 95 -17.50 -8.97 -1.86
CA GLU A 95 -18.12 -9.22 -0.56
C GLU A 95 -18.22 -7.92 0.27
N GLU A 96 -18.49 -8.03 1.56
CA GLU A 96 -18.78 -6.91 2.45
C GLU A 96 -17.70 -5.81 2.44
N ARG A 97 -16.41 -6.20 2.38
CA ARG A 97 -15.22 -5.35 2.54
C ARG A 97 -14.34 -5.28 1.29
N SER A 98 -14.86 -5.63 0.11
CA SER A 98 -14.08 -5.60 -1.12
C SER A 98 -14.87 -5.12 -2.32
N TYR A 99 -14.24 -4.29 -3.13
CA TYR A 99 -14.86 -3.55 -4.23
C TYR A 99 -14.03 -3.67 -5.49
N TRP A 100 -14.70 -3.90 -6.62
CA TRP A 100 -14.07 -3.88 -7.92
C TRP A 100 -13.75 -2.46 -8.36
N ILE A 101 -12.51 -2.19 -8.75
CA ILE A 101 -12.22 -1.09 -9.68
C ILE A 101 -12.64 -1.54 -11.07
N VAL A 102 -12.21 -2.74 -11.46
CA VAL A 102 -12.62 -3.35 -12.72
C VAL A 102 -12.64 -4.85 -12.55
N GLN A 103 -13.71 -5.48 -13.03
CA GLN A 103 -13.78 -6.92 -13.19
C GLN A 103 -13.67 -7.25 -14.67
N ASN A 104 -12.66 -8.03 -15.06
CA ASN A 104 -12.52 -8.48 -16.44
C ASN A 104 -13.80 -9.25 -16.88
N GLU A 105 -14.12 -9.16 -18.16
CA GLU A 105 -15.25 -9.86 -18.77
C GLU A 105 -14.82 -11.20 -19.39
N ALA A 106 -13.57 -11.61 -19.18
CA ALA A 106 -13.04 -12.82 -19.77
C ALA A 106 -13.72 -14.06 -19.16
N GLU A 107 -13.89 -15.10 -19.98
CA GLU A 107 -14.41 -16.40 -19.57
C GLU A 107 -13.32 -17.47 -19.61
N GLY A 108 -13.55 -18.56 -18.88
CA GLY A 108 -12.60 -19.68 -18.85
C GLY A 108 -11.27 -19.31 -18.16
N PRO A 109 -10.13 -19.87 -18.62
CA PRO A 109 -8.82 -19.65 -18.00
C PRO A 109 -8.36 -18.19 -17.99
N GLU A 110 -8.88 -17.35 -18.89
CA GLU A 110 -8.50 -15.93 -18.98
C GLU A 110 -9.13 -15.05 -17.90
N LYS A 111 -10.12 -15.58 -17.16
CA LYS A 111 -10.71 -14.91 -15.99
C LYS A 111 -9.81 -14.97 -14.75
N GLU A 112 -8.79 -15.84 -14.76
CA GLU A 112 -8.14 -16.30 -13.53
C GLU A 112 -7.35 -15.21 -12.78
N ASP A 113 -6.96 -14.12 -13.46
CA ASP A 113 -6.07 -13.07 -12.93
C ASP A 113 -6.81 -11.90 -12.25
N VAL A 114 -6.46 -11.68 -10.98
CA VAL A 114 -6.95 -10.57 -10.17
C VAL A 114 -5.81 -9.96 -9.36
N ILE A 115 -5.66 -8.65 -9.50
CA ILE A 115 -4.78 -7.84 -8.66
C ILE A 115 -5.60 -7.32 -7.49
N VAL A 116 -5.20 -7.69 -6.28
CA VAL A 116 -5.83 -7.28 -5.03
C VAL A 116 -4.96 -6.21 -4.39
N TYR A 117 -5.50 -4.99 -4.32
CA TYR A 117 -4.85 -3.86 -3.68
C TYR A 117 -5.21 -3.77 -2.20
N LEU A 118 -4.18 -3.70 -1.37
CA LEU A 118 -4.22 -3.48 0.07
C LEU A 118 -3.61 -2.10 0.35
N HIS A 119 -4.42 -1.12 0.74
CA HIS A 119 -3.93 0.24 0.90
C HIS A 119 -3.02 0.41 2.13
N GLY A 120 -2.15 1.42 2.10
CA GLY A 120 -1.35 1.87 3.24
C GLY A 120 -2.09 2.80 4.19
N GLY A 121 -1.37 3.50 5.06
CA GLY A 121 -1.96 4.41 6.06
C GLY A 121 -1.87 3.90 7.50
N GLY A 122 -0.94 3.00 7.78
CA GLY A 122 -0.61 2.56 9.15
C GLY A 122 -1.74 1.80 9.86
N TYR A 123 -2.65 1.15 9.11
CA TYR A 123 -3.90 0.57 9.62
C TYR A 123 -4.83 1.56 10.33
N LEU A 124 -4.51 2.85 10.31
CA LEU A 124 -5.27 3.92 10.94
C LEU A 124 -6.09 4.70 9.91
N LEU A 125 -5.49 5.02 8.77
CA LEU A 125 -6.07 5.86 7.73
C LEU A 125 -6.81 5.02 6.69
N ASN A 126 -7.93 5.53 6.18
CA ASN A 126 -8.64 4.94 5.04
C ASN A 126 -7.88 5.19 3.74
N ILE A 127 -8.27 4.48 2.68
CA ILE A 127 -7.78 4.77 1.33
C ILE A 127 -8.06 6.22 0.92
N PHE A 128 -7.04 6.90 0.40
CA PHE A 128 -7.13 8.24 -0.13
C PHE A 128 -7.40 8.29 -1.63
N GLU A 129 -7.81 9.45 -2.13
CA GLU A 129 -8.08 9.69 -3.55
C GLU A 129 -6.86 9.40 -4.43
N SER A 130 -5.66 9.72 -3.94
CA SER A 130 -4.39 9.49 -4.63
C SER A 130 -4.06 7.99 -4.76
N GLN A 131 -4.24 7.22 -3.70
CA GLN A 131 -4.15 5.75 -3.72
C GLN A 131 -5.22 5.13 -4.63
N PHE A 132 -6.46 5.63 -4.58
CA PHE A 132 -7.56 5.11 -5.40
C PHE A 132 -7.32 5.36 -6.89
N VAL A 133 -6.97 6.59 -7.28
CA VAL A 133 -6.65 6.92 -8.68
C VAL A 133 -5.42 6.16 -9.16
N THR A 134 -4.49 5.79 -8.26
CA THR A 134 -3.31 5.01 -8.62
C THR A 134 -3.69 3.72 -9.34
N PHE A 135 -4.62 2.95 -8.77
CA PHE A 135 -4.97 1.65 -9.33
C PHE A 135 -5.93 1.74 -10.52
N ILE A 136 -6.65 2.86 -10.67
CA ILE A 136 -7.35 3.18 -11.92
C ILE A 136 -6.35 3.49 -13.03
N ALA A 137 -5.38 4.38 -12.78
CA ALA A 137 -4.39 4.77 -13.78
C ALA A 137 -3.46 3.61 -14.14
N PHE A 138 -3.04 2.81 -13.15
CA PHE A 138 -2.23 1.62 -13.34
C PHE A 138 -2.90 0.60 -14.27
N TYR A 139 -4.23 0.44 -14.19
CA TYR A 139 -4.95 -0.41 -15.16
C TYR A 139 -4.65 0.00 -16.61
N TYR A 140 -4.56 1.31 -16.89
CA TYR A 140 -4.25 1.83 -18.22
C TYR A 140 -2.75 1.82 -18.56
N SER A 141 -1.86 1.68 -17.57
CA SER A 141 -0.43 1.51 -17.82
C SER A 141 -0.07 0.07 -18.22
N LEU A 142 -0.96 -0.90 -18.01
CA LEU A 142 -0.79 -2.28 -18.46
C LEU A 142 -0.87 -2.38 -20.00
N PRO A 143 -0.06 -3.24 -20.64
CA PRO A 143 -0.25 -3.58 -22.05
C PRO A 143 -1.66 -4.09 -22.31
N GLU A 144 -2.22 -3.79 -23.49
CA GLU A 144 -3.62 -4.08 -23.80
C GLU A 144 -4.00 -5.57 -23.60
N GLU A 145 -3.12 -6.49 -23.99
CA GLU A 145 -3.34 -7.94 -23.87
C GLU A 145 -3.43 -8.39 -22.40
N THR A 146 -2.54 -7.88 -21.54
CA THR A 146 -2.56 -8.12 -20.09
C THR A 146 -3.77 -7.43 -19.44
N ARG A 147 -4.03 -6.17 -19.82
CA ARG A 147 -5.11 -5.34 -19.27
C ARG A 147 -6.49 -5.97 -19.46
N LYS A 148 -6.79 -6.54 -20.64
CA LYS A 148 -8.09 -7.18 -20.94
C LYS A 148 -8.40 -8.38 -20.04
N LYS A 149 -7.37 -9.04 -19.50
CA LYS A 149 -7.49 -10.23 -18.64
C LYS A 149 -7.37 -9.90 -17.16
N THR A 150 -7.00 -8.67 -16.82
CA THR A 150 -6.74 -8.26 -15.44
C THR A 150 -8.00 -7.70 -14.79
N SER A 151 -8.41 -8.29 -13.66
CA SER A 151 -9.32 -7.63 -12.72
C SER A 151 -8.52 -6.88 -11.64
N ILE A 152 -9.06 -5.79 -11.10
CA ILE A 152 -8.49 -5.08 -9.95
C ILE A 152 -9.54 -4.93 -8.86
N LEU A 153 -9.22 -5.44 -7.67
CA LEU A 153 -10.06 -5.41 -6.47
C LEU A 153 -9.35 -4.61 -5.38
N ILE A 154 -10.09 -3.78 -4.64
CA ILE A 154 -9.61 -3.14 -3.40
C ILE A 154 -10.24 -3.86 -2.22
N VAL A 155 -9.45 -4.12 -1.17
CA VAL A 155 -9.96 -4.54 0.14
C VAL A 155 -10.02 -3.32 1.07
N ASP A 156 -11.23 -2.91 1.43
CA ASP A 156 -11.55 -1.85 2.40
C ASP A 156 -11.58 -2.46 3.81
N TYR A 157 -10.42 -2.93 4.26
CA TYR A 157 -10.27 -3.57 5.55
C TYR A 157 -10.55 -2.58 6.70
N SER A 158 -11.01 -3.10 7.82
CA SER A 158 -11.39 -2.33 9.00
C SER A 158 -10.18 -1.65 9.66
N LEU A 159 -10.38 -0.43 10.17
CA LEU A 159 -9.30 0.43 10.64
C LEU A 159 -9.22 0.50 12.17
N THR A 160 -8.01 0.70 12.68
CA THR A 160 -7.74 0.87 14.12
C THR A 160 -8.39 2.12 14.71
N LEU A 161 -8.75 3.11 13.88
CA LEU A 161 -9.53 4.26 14.33
C LEU A 161 -10.92 3.85 14.85
N HIS A 162 -11.45 2.69 14.45
CA HIS A 162 -12.71 2.10 14.97
C HIS A 162 -12.44 0.94 15.94
N ASP A 163 -11.23 0.89 16.51
CA ASP A 163 -10.79 -0.15 17.45
C ASP A 163 -10.76 -1.57 16.86
N HIS A 164 -10.72 -1.68 15.53
CA HIS A 164 -10.41 -2.93 14.83
C HIS A 164 -8.88 -3.12 14.80
N ILE A 165 -8.38 -3.88 15.77
CA ILE A 165 -6.94 -4.18 15.93
C ILE A 165 -6.56 -5.52 15.27
N TYR A 166 -5.28 -5.88 15.28
CA TYR A 166 -4.80 -7.20 14.86
C TYR A 166 -5.63 -8.34 15.51
N PRO A 167 -6.00 -9.41 14.78
CA PRO A 167 -5.74 -9.69 13.37
C PRO A 167 -6.89 -9.34 12.41
N THR A 168 -7.76 -8.37 12.74
CA THR A 168 -9.00 -8.09 11.98
C THR A 168 -8.76 -7.93 10.47
N GLN A 169 -7.77 -7.12 10.09
CA GLN A 169 -7.44 -6.78 8.70
C GLN A 169 -6.97 -8.00 7.91
N LEU A 170 -6.19 -8.87 8.56
CA LEU A 170 -5.73 -10.13 7.98
C LEU A 170 -6.91 -11.06 7.72
N TRP A 171 -7.81 -11.20 8.70
CA TRP A 171 -9.00 -12.04 8.57
C TRP A 171 -9.93 -11.55 7.45
N GLU A 172 -10.21 -10.26 7.36
CA GLU A 172 -11.04 -9.68 6.29
C GLU A 172 -10.40 -9.85 4.91
N THR A 173 -9.07 -9.70 4.81
CA THR A 173 -8.34 -9.93 3.56
C THR A 173 -8.41 -11.40 3.13
N LEU A 174 -8.27 -12.35 4.08
CA LEU A 174 -8.41 -13.78 3.80
C LEU A 174 -9.84 -14.16 3.40
N ARG A 175 -10.86 -13.47 3.91
CA ARG A 175 -12.25 -13.63 3.44
C ARG A 175 -12.41 -13.20 1.99
N ALA A 176 -11.90 -12.03 1.61
CA ALA A 176 -11.91 -11.57 0.22
C ALA A 176 -11.12 -12.53 -0.69
N TYR A 177 -9.96 -13.01 -0.23
CA TYR A 177 -9.15 -14.01 -0.93
C TYR A 177 -9.93 -15.31 -1.15
N ASN A 178 -10.61 -15.84 -0.11
CA ASN A 178 -11.45 -17.02 -0.22
C ASN A 178 -12.63 -16.83 -1.18
N GLU A 179 -13.24 -15.64 -1.17
CA GLU A 179 -14.35 -15.32 -2.04
C GLU A 179 -13.88 -15.29 -3.51
N LEU A 180 -12.72 -14.71 -3.80
CA LEU A 180 -12.11 -14.78 -5.13
C LEU A 180 -11.93 -16.23 -5.60
N LEU A 181 -11.34 -17.10 -4.77
CA LEU A 181 -11.17 -18.52 -5.10
C LEU A 181 -12.51 -19.22 -5.37
N SER A 182 -13.52 -18.91 -4.55
CA SER A 182 -14.87 -19.48 -4.69
C SER A 182 -15.57 -19.04 -5.99
N ASN A 183 -15.19 -17.86 -6.52
CA ASN A 183 -15.68 -17.30 -7.78
C ASN A 183 -14.80 -17.69 -8.99
N GLY A 184 -13.82 -18.58 -8.79
CA GLY A 184 -13.00 -19.18 -9.84
C GLY A 184 -11.73 -18.43 -10.21
N TYR A 185 -11.38 -17.35 -9.50
CA TYR A 185 -10.07 -16.70 -9.65
C TYR A 185 -8.99 -17.60 -9.06
N LYS A 186 -7.91 -17.84 -9.80
CA LYS A 186 -6.81 -18.74 -9.37
C LYS A 186 -5.46 -18.05 -9.32
N ASN A 187 -5.33 -16.94 -10.04
CA ASN A 187 -4.12 -16.15 -10.14
C ASN A 187 -4.34 -14.85 -9.36
N ILE A 188 -4.23 -14.94 -8.04
CA ILE A 188 -4.40 -13.79 -7.16
C ILE A 188 -3.03 -13.14 -6.95
N HIS A 189 -2.89 -11.89 -7.35
CA HIS A 189 -1.70 -11.08 -7.15
C HIS A 189 -1.98 -10.08 -6.03
N LEU A 190 -1.09 -9.98 -5.03
CA LEU A 190 -1.25 -8.98 -3.98
C LEU A 190 -0.34 -7.80 -4.28
N VAL A 191 -0.91 -6.60 -4.19
CA VAL A 191 -0.17 -5.34 -4.25
C VAL A 191 -0.57 -4.49 -3.05
N GLY A 192 0.40 -3.82 -2.44
CA GLY A 192 0.10 -2.87 -1.37
C GLY A 192 1.15 -1.80 -1.24
N ASP A 193 0.81 -0.75 -0.51
CA ASP A 193 1.74 0.29 -0.08
C ASP A 193 1.84 0.34 1.45
N SER A 194 3.04 0.54 2.00
CA SER A 194 3.24 0.73 3.44
C SER A 194 2.61 -0.39 4.29
N ALA A 195 1.66 -0.08 5.19
CA ALA A 195 0.91 -1.08 5.96
C ALA A 195 0.18 -2.15 5.09
N GLY A 196 -0.18 -1.81 3.86
CA GLY A 196 -0.75 -2.74 2.90
C GLY A 196 0.22 -3.83 2.46
N THR A 197 1.53 -3.52 2.37
CA THR A 197 2.56 -4.53 2.10
C THR A 197 2.73 -5.46 3.29
N HIS A 198 2.66 -4.91 4.51
CA HIS A 198 2.71 -5.71 5.73
C HIS A 198 1.58 -6.73 5.72
N LEU A 199 0.36 -6.28 5.36
CA LEU A 199 -0.80 -7.14 5.23
C LEU A 199 -0.62 -8.21 4.13
N ALA A 200 -0.07 -7.85 2.96
CA ALA A 200 0.22 -8.80 1.88
C ALA A 200 1.21 -9.90 2.31
N LEU A 201 2.24 -9.52 3.08
CA LEU A 201 3.22 -10.44 3.65
C LEU A 201 2.56 -11.34 4.73
N SER A 202 1.72 -10.78 5.61
CA SER A 202 0.97 -11.54 6.61
C SER A 202 0.04 -12.57 5.97
N VAL A 203 -0.66 -12.23 4.90
CA VAL A 203 -1.50 -13.17 4.12
C VAL A 203 -0.65 -14.29 3.55
N SER A 204 0.47 -13.95 2.91
CA SER A 204 1.39 -14.93 2.31
C SER A 204 1.95 -15.90 3.36
N ARG A 205 2.32 -15.37 4.54
CA ARG A 205 2.77 -16.19 5.67
C ARG A 205 1.67 -17.07 6.25
N TYR A 206 0.46 -16.53 6.42
CA TYR A 206 -0.71 -17.30 6.91
C TYR A 206 -0.90 -18.56 6.08
N ILE A 207 -0.83 -18.42 4.75
CA ILE A 207 -1.02 -19.52 3.81
C ILE A 207 0.17 -20.48 3.80
N SER A 208 1.40 -19.96 3.92
CA SER A 208 2.64 -20.74 3.80
C SER A 208 2.93 -21.64 5.01
N TYR A 209 2.45 -21.25 6.18
CA TYR A 209 2.75 -21.90 7.46
C TYR A 209 1.46 -22.24 8.20
N PRO A 210 0.68 -23.22 7.71
CA PRO A 210 -0.65 -23.50 8.25
C PRO A 210 -0.63 -23.97 9.71
N GLU A 211 0.39 -24.73 10.14
CA GLU A 211 0.50 -25.16 11.54
C GLU A 211 0.82 -24.01 12.50
N GLU A 212 1.71 -23.10 12.11
CA GLU A 212 2.03 -21.89 12.88
C GLU A 212 0.80 -20.97 12.92
N SER A 213 0.16 -20.77 11.77
CA SER A 213 -1.05 -19.96 11.65
C SER A 213 -2.18 -20.51 12.51
N ALA A 214 -2.41 -21.83 12.49
CA ALA A 214 -3.40 -22.46 13.35
C ALA A 214 -3.13 -22.18 14.84
N LYS A 215 -1.87 -22.25 15.29
CA LYS A 215 -1.50 -21.94 16.68
C LYS A 215 -1.68 -20.47 17.01
N GLN A 216 -1.18 -19.58 16.13
CA GLN A 216 -1.23 -18.14 16.30
C GLN A 216 -2.66 -17.64 16.40
N PHE A 217 -3.50 -18.05 15.45
CA PHE A 217 -4.84 -17.50 15.28
C PHE A 217 -5.88 -18.20 16.15
N ALA A 218 -5.56 -19.35 16.75
CA ALA A 218 -6.36 -19.95 17.84
C ALA A 218 -6.47 -19.04 19.08
N LEU A 219 -5.55 -18.07 19.24
CA LEU A 219 -5.59 -17.06 20.30
C LEU A 219 -6.70 -16.02 20.09
N PHE A 220 -7.31 -15.98 18.90
CA PHE A 220 -8.36 -15.03 18.54
C PHE A 220 -9.65 -15.75 18.12
N PRO A 221 -10.31 -16.47 19.06
CA PRO A 221 -11.46 -17.32 18.76
C PRO A 221 -12.70 -16.58 18.24
N GLN A 222 -12.72 -15.25 18.31
CA GLN A 222 -13.76 -14.42 17.72
C GLN A 222 -13.70 -14.36 16.18
N PHE A 223 -12.57 -14.73 15.58
CA PHE A 223 -12.42 -14.80 14.13
C PHE A 223 -12.51 -16.26 13.67
N ASP A 224 -13.38 -16.51 12.69
CA ASP A 224 -13.48 -17.82 12.05
C ASP A 224 -12.37 -17.97 11.00
N PHE A 225 -11.15 -18.28 11.47
CA PHE A 225 -10.05 -18.64 10.60
C PHE A 225 -10.19 -20.09 10.15
N ASN A 226 -10.26 -20.30 8.84
CA ASN A 226 -10.37 -21.63 8.28
C ASN A 226 -8.98 -22.25 8.08
N PHE A 227 -8.67 -23.26 8.90
CA PHE A 227 -7.43 -24.06 8.80
C PHE A 227 -7.67 -25.46 8.19
N SER A 228 -8.92 -25.81 7.86
CA SER A 228 -9.33 -27.18 7.51
C SER A 228 -9.71 -27.37 6.04
N ARG A 229 -9.99 -26.30 5.30
CA ARG A 229 -10.05 -26.34 3.83
C ARG A 229 -8.62 -26.41 3.28
N GLN A 230 -8.46 -27.19 2.20
CA GLN A 230 -7.25 -27.32 1.38
C GLN A 230 -6.42 -26.01 1.37
N PRO A 231 -5.07 -26.07 1.42
CA PRO A 231 -4.26 -24.88 1.57
C PRO A 231 -4.67 -23.86 0.50
N PHE A 232 -4.98 -22.64 0.94
CA PHE A 232 -5.15 -21.53 0.01
C PHE A 232 -3.98 -21.58 -0.98
N PRO A 233 -4.20 -21.51 -2.30
CA PRO A 233 -3.08 -21.34 -3.21
C PRO A 233 -2.34 -20.07 -2.81
N GLN A 234 -1.01 -20.10 -2.83
CA GLN A 234 -0.20 -18.91 -2.61
C GLN A 234 -0.56 -17.82 -3.63
N PRO A 235 -0.43 -16.53 -3.25
CA PRO A 235 -0.54 -15.47 -4.24
C PRO A 235 0.51 -15.67 -5.33
N LYS A 236 0.13 -15.42 -6.58
CA LYS A 236 1.00 -15.62 -7.75
C LYS A 236 2.17 -14.65 -7.78
N SER A 237 1.95 -13.44 -7.28
CA SER A 237 3.00 -12.45 -7.10
C SER A 237 2.71 -11.49 -5.95
N LEU A 238 3.76 -10.83 -5.50
CA LEU A 238 3.72 -9.74 -4.53
C LEU A 238 4.34 -8.49 -5.15
N VAL A 239 3.64 -7.35 -5.07
CA VAL A 239 4.21 -6.03 -5.35
C VAL A 239 4.13 -5.21 -4.07
N LEU A 240 5.27 -4.88 -3.49
CA LEU A 240 5.38 -4.28 -2.18
C LEU A 240 5.98 -2.87 -2.33
N ILE A 241 5.12 -1.85 -2.26
CA ILE A 241 5.51 -0.45 -2.41
C ILE A 241 5.81 0.11 -1.01
N SER A 242 7.05 0.52 -0.78
CA SER A 242 7.53 1.13 0.46
C SER A 242 7.15 0.34 1.72
N PRO A 243 7.66 -0.89 1.89
CA PRO A 243 7.09 -1.82 2.87
C PRO A 243 7.21 -1.39 4.33
N TRP A 244 6.15 -1.52 5.13
CA TRP A 244 6.21 -1.28 6.58
C TRP A 244 6.44 -2.59 7.35
N VAL A 245 7.68 -3.01 7.48
CA VAL A 245 8.04 -4.38 7.93
C VAL A 245 8.14 -4.58 9.44
N GLU A 246 8.10 -3.50 10.21
CA GLU A 246 8.21 -3.53 11.68
C GLU A 246 7.36 -2.44 12.35
N PRO A 247 6.01 -2.58 12.36
CA PRO A 247 5.09 -1.51 12.74
C PRO A 247 5.29 -0.91 14.14
N CYS A 248 5.85 -1.68 15.06
CA CYS A 248 6.06 -1.27 16.45
C CYS A 248 7.52 -0.87 16.77
N THR A 249 8.34 -0.63 15.74
CA THR A 249 9.73 -0.19 15.88
C THR A 249 9.87 1.20 15.28
N ALA A 250 10.40 2.16 16.06
CA ALA A 250 10.73 3.48 15.53
C ALA A 250 12.03 3.40 14.70
N PRO A 251 12.09 4.04 13.52
CA PRO A 251 13.30 4.05 12.71
C PRO A 251 14.43 4.82 13.40
N VAL A 252 15.68 4.45 13.08
CA VAL A 252 16.88 5.13 13.59
C VAL A 252 17.26 6.31 12.70
N GLU A 253 17.60 7.44 13.32
CA GLU A 253 18.07 8.64 12.61
C GLU A 253 19.47 9.09 13.07
N PRO A 254 20.36 9.50 12.14
CA PRO A 254 20.19 9.49 10.69
C PRO A 254 20.18 8.07 10.10
N THR A 255 19.59 7.89 8.91
CA THR A 255 19.60 6.60 8.20
C THR A 255 21.02 6.17 7.84
N LYS A 256 21.25 4.86 7.67
CA LYS A 256 22.58 4.32 7.32
C LYS A 256 23.11 4.83 5.98
N HIS A 257 22.22 5.32 5.13
CA HIS A 257 22.54 5.89 3.82
C HIS A 257 22.98 7.37 3.90
N GLY A 258 22.81 8.03 5.04
CA GLY A 258 23.18 9.44 5.21
C GLY A 258 22.40 10.41 4.31
N VAL A 259 21.21 10.00 3.86
CA VAL A 259 20.33 10.80 2.98
C VAL A 259 19.41 11.70 3.81
N ASP A 260 19.09 12.88 3.28
CA ASP A 260 18.11 13.77 3.90
C ASP A 260 16.70 13.22 3.73
N THR A 261 16.06 12.78 4.82
CA THR A 261 14.69 12.25 4.85
C THR A 261 13.63 13.35 5.09
N THR A 262 14.01 14.63 5.10
CA THR A 262 13.08 15.75 5.32
C THR A 262 11.98 15.77 4.27
N GLY A 263 10.72 15.80 4.70
CA GLY A 263 9.57 15.77 3.79
C GLY A 263 9.12 14.37 3.39
N ASP A 264 9.77 13.33 3.88
CA ASP A 264 9.30 11.95 3.77
C ASP A 264 8.01 11.71 4.56
N LEU A 265 7.18 10.78 4.09
CA LEU A 265 5.88 10.45 4.69
C LEU A 265 5.90 9.17 5.55
N GLY A 266 7.05 8.49 5.67
CA GLY A 266 7.18 7.30 6.50
C GLY A 266 7.02 7.60 7.99
N ALA A 267 6.53 6.61 8.74
CA ALA A 267 6.32 6.73 10.17
C ALA A 267 7.65 6.92 10.92
N ARG A 268 7.72 7.92 11.81
CA ARG A 268 8.90 8.21 12.65
C ARG A 268 8.72 7.79 14.11
N ASP A 269 7.53 7.32 14.45
CA ASP A 269 7.12 6.88 15.78
C ASP A 269 6.37 5.53 15.68
N THR A 270 6.03 4.95 16.83
CA THR A 270 5.34 3.66 16.91
C THR A 270 3.82 3.80 17.01
N LEU A 271 3.25 5.01 17.01
CA LEU A 271 1.87 5.25 17.46
C LEU A 271 0.84 4.43 16.67
N MET A 272 0.99 4.38 15.35
CA MET A 272 0.10 3.59 14.48
C MET A 272 0.28 2.08 14.70
N GLY A 273 1.51 1.62 14.97
CA GLY A 273 1.76 0.23 15.35
C GLY A 273 1.16 -0.11 16.71
N ASP A 274 1.26 0.80 17.67
CA ASP A 274 0.67 0.66 19.00
C ASP A 274 -0.86 0.57 18.91
N TYR A 275 -1.49 1.36 18.03
CA TYR A 275 -2.92 1.23 17.74
C TYR A 275 -3.28 -0.10 17.06
N TYR A 276 -2.41 -0.60 16.19
CA TYR A 276 -2.62 -1.87 15.50
C TYR A 276 -2.55 -3.08 16.44
N THR A 277 -1.63 -3.06 17.41
CA THR A 277 -1.52 -4.15 18.39
C THR A 277 -2.49 -4.00 19.55
N GLY A 278 -2.89 -2.77 19.89
CA GLY A 278 -3.59 -2.51 21.15
C GLY A 278 -2.79 -3.05 22.34
N ASP A 279 -3.49 -3.70 23.28
CA ASP A 279 -2.91 -4.30 24.49
C ASP A 279 -2.39 -5.73 24.29
N LEU A 280 -2.29 -6.21 23.04
CA LEU A 280 -1.77 -7.56 22.75
C LEU A 280 -0.29 -7.68 23.14
N ASP A 281 0.07 -8.87 23.64
CA ASP A 281 1.47 -9.23 23.82
C ASP A 281 2.16 -9.36 22.45
N ARG A 282 3.10 -8.45 22.19
CA ARG A 282 3.81 -8.36 20.91
C ARG A 282 4.74 -9.54 20.69
N GLU A 283 5.26 -10.16 21.75
CA GLU A 283 6.11 -11.35 21.64
C GLU A 283 5.32 -12.52 21.05
N VAL A 284 4.05 -12.64 21.45
CA VAL A 284 3.14 -13.69 20.98
C VAL A 284 2.82 -13.54 19.50
N ILE A 285 2.69 -12.31 18.99
CA ILE A 285 2.33 -12.06 17.58
C ILE A 285 3.51 -11.70 16.68
N ASN A 286 4.74 -11.70 17.22
CA ASN A 286 5.94 -11.14 16.59
C ASN A 286 6.16 -11.65 15.16
N ASN A 287 5.92 -12.94 14.91
CA ASN A 287 6.10 -13.54 13.59
C ASN A 287 5.18 -12.93 12.51
N PHE A 288 4.04 -12.35 12.89
CA PHE A 288 3.11 -11.67 11.98
C PHE A 288 3.14 -10.15 12.11
N LEU A 289 4.09 -9.60 12.86
CA LEU A 289 4.20 -8.17 13.18
C LEU A 289 5.57 -7.60 12.78
N THR A 290 6.67 -8.16 13.29
CA THR A 290 8.01 -7.61 13.08
C THR A 290 8.82 -8.56 12.21
N PHE A 291 8.81 -8.32 10.90
CA PHE A 291 9.44 -9.23 9.94
C PHE A 291 10.97 -9.17 9.97
N THR A 292 11.57 -8.09 10.48
CA THR A 292 13.01 -7.98 10.75
C THR A 292 13.48 -8.94 11.85
N ASN A 293 12.59 -9.42 12.73
CA ASN A 293 12.91 -10.43 13.76
C ASN A 293 12.82 -11.89 13.26
N THR A 294 12.59 -12.11 11.97
CA THR A 294 12.39 -13.45 11.40
C THR A 294 13.67 -13.97 10.72
N ASN A 295 13.61 -15.21 10.19
CA ASN A 295 14.66 -15.77 9.36
C ASN A 295 14.08 -16.49 8.14
N PHE A 296 14.87 -16.63 7.07
CA PHE A 296 14.42 -17.25 5.83
C PHE A 296 13.88 -18.67 6.03
N ASP A 297 14.69 -19.55 6.64
CA ASP A 297 14.45 -21.00 6.62
C ASP A 297 13.14 -21.37 7.33
N GLU A 298 12.86 -20.70 8.45
CA GLU A 298 11.68 -20.96 9.25
C GLU A 298 10.46 -20.15 8.83
N HIS A 299 10.64 -18.93 8.26
CA HIS A 299 9.53 -17.98 8.10
C HIS A 299 9.20 -17.59 6.65
N TRP A 300 10.11 -17.81 5.69
CA TRP A 300 9.92 -17.37 4.29
C TRP A 300 10.19 -18.43 3.22
N ALA A 301 10.88 -19.53 3.56
CA ALA A 301 11.22 -20.61 2.64
C ALA A 301 10.01 -21.32 1.97
N LYS A 302 8.79 -21.08 2.46
CA LYS A 302 7.54 -21.62 1.88
C LYS A 302 6.67 -20.56 1.19
N VAL A 303 7.12 -19.31 1.13
CA VAL A 303 6.40 -18.23 0.44
C VAL A 303 6.79 -18.25 -1.04
N ASP A 304 6.00 -18.97 -1.84
CA ASP A 304 6.23 -19.18 -3.28
C ASP A 304 6.62 -17.92 -4.08
N PRO A 305 5.90 -16.78 -3.98
CA PRO A 305 6.25 -15.60 -4.79
C PRO A 305 7.65 -15.04 -4.48
N ILE A 306 8.07 -15.09 -3.20
CA ILE A 306 9.43 -14.69 -2.79
C ILE A 306 10.47 -15.64 -3.37
N ASN A 307 10.20 -16.94 -3.41
CA ASN A 307 11.20 -17.94 -3.80
C ASN A 307 11.32 -18.11 -5.33
N ASN A 308 10.25 -17.81 -6.06
CA ASN A 308 10.14 -18.07 -7.50
C ASN A 308 10.40 -16.87 -8.39
N GLY A 309 10.82 -15.71 -7.86
CA GLY A 309 11.08 -14.52 -8.68
C GLY A 309 9.85 -13.66 -8.94
N ASN A 310 8.77 -13.84 -8.17
CA ASN A 310 7.50 -13.15 -8.35
C ASN A 310 7.20 -12.17 -7.22
N THR A 311 8.25 -11.55 -6.67
CA THR A 311 8.11 -10.44 -5.73
C THR A 311 8.90 -9.25 -6.24
N LEU A 312 8.23 -8.09 -6.31
CA LEU A 312 8.82 -6.80 -6.60
C LEU A 312 8.69 -5.91 -5.36
N VAL A 313 9.78 -5.31 -4.93
CA VAL A 313 9.82 -4.28 -3.89
C VAL A 313 10.24 -2.96 -4.53
N ILE A 314 9.44 -1.91 -4.32
CA ILE A 314 9.75 -0.55 -4.75
C ILE A 314 9.92 0.33 -3.52
N GLU A 315 10.97 1.13 -3.47
CA GLU A 315 11.19 2.12 -2.41
C GLU A 315 11.68 3.45 -2.98
N GLY A 316 11.44 4.54 -2.25
CA GLY A 316 12.09 5.83 -2.47
C GLY A 316 13.48 5.86 -1.82
N GLU A 317 14.46 6.47 -2.50
CA GLU A 317 15.83 6.61 -1.99
C GLU A 317 15.90 7.29 -0.61
N ARG A 318 14.96 8.20 -0.32
CA ARG A 318 14.94 9.08 0.86
C ARG A 318 13.95 8.65 1.94
N GLU A 319 13.43 7.42 1.85
CA GLU A 319 12.52 6.89 2.85
C GLU A 319 13.18 6.73 4.22
N ILE A 320 12.47 7.13 5.28
CA ILE A 320 12.91 6.91 6.66
C ILE A 320 12.89 5.43 7.07
N LEU A 321 12.03 4.63 6.41
CA LEU A 321 11.85 3.21 6.69
C LEU A 321 12.76 2.30 5.85
N ARG A 322 13.57 2.87 4.95
CA ARG A 322 14.41 2.10 4.01
C ARG A 322 15.36 1.14 4.68
N ASP A 323 15.89 1.52 5.84
CA ASP A 323 16.90 0.72 6.52
C ASP A 323 16.35 -0.65 6.96
N SER A 324 15.11 -0.68 7.46
CA SER A 324 14.45 -1.91 7.91
C SER A 324 13.89 -2.72 6.75
N VAL A 325 13.47 -2.08 5.65
CA VAL A 325 13.12 -2.80 4.43
C VAL A 325 14.34 -3.51 3.85
N GLU A 326 15.50 -2.85 3.80
CA GLU A 326 16.74 -3.49 3.34
C GLU A 326 17.21 -4.61 4.28
N GLU A 327 17.00 -4.50 5.59
CA GLU A 327 17.22 -5.61 6.55
C GLU A 327 16.29 -6.79 6.27
N PHE A 328 15.00 -6.52 6.07
CA PHE A 328 14.04 -7.53 5.68
C PHE A 328 14.40 -8.19 4.34
N LEU A 329 14.85 -7.41 3.36
CA LEU A 329 15.35 -7.91 2.08
C LEU A 329 16.55 -8.85 2.26
N GLN A 330 17.48 -8.56 3.17
CA GLN A 330 18.59 -9.46 3.50
C GLN A 330 18.09 -10.81 4.05
N ILE A 331 17.02 -10.80 4.85
CA ILE A 331 16.40 -12.02 5.36
C ILE A 331 15.80 -12.82 4.21
N ILE A 332 14.92 -12.23 3.42
CA ILE A 332 14.15 -12.98 2.41
C ILE A 332 14.98 -13.35 1.17
N ASN A 333 16.00 -12.58 0.82
CA ASN A 333 16.92 -12.90 -0.28
C ASN A 333 18.08 -13.82 0.12
N LYS A 334 18.09 -14.39 1.34
CA LYS A 334 19.05 -15.46 1.68
C LYS A 334 19.00 -16.59 0.65
N ASN A 335 17.79 -17.01 0.26
CA ASN A 335 17.55 -17.89 -0.89
C ASN A 335 16.35 -17.47 -1.77
N GLY A 336 15.65 -16.39 -1.41
CA GLY A 336 14.60 -15.81 -2.24
C GLY A 336 15.14 -15.07 -3.46
N LYS A 337 14.22 -14.69 -4.34
CA LYS A 337 14.49 -13.96 -5.59
C LYS A 337 13.54 -12.76 -5.66
N VAL A 338 13.85 -11.72 -4.91
CA VAL A 338 13.07 -10.47 -4.92
C VAL A 338 13.73 -9.47 -5.86
N ASP A 339 12.95 -8.91 -6.77
CA ASP A 339 13.35 -7.74 -7.55
C ASP A 339 13.19 -6.49 -6.67
N TYR A 340 14.25 -5.70 -6.53
CA TYR A 340 14.29 -4.53 -5.67
C TYR A 340 14.68 -3.29 -6.47
N GLN A 341 13.79 -2.31 -6.46
CA GLN A 341 13.87 -1.10 -7.29
C GLN A 341 13.78 0.13 -6.40
N VAL A 342 14.71 1.08 -6.57
CA VAL A 342 14.77 2.30 -5.77
C VAL A 342 14.56 3.53 -6.66
N ASP A 343 13.51 4.30 -6.38
CA ASP A 343 13.23 5.58 -7.03
C ASP A 343 14.18 6.65 -6.50
N LYS A 344 15.01 7.20 -7.38
CA LYS A 344 16.03 8.17 -7.02
C LYS A 344 15.39 9.47 -6.54
N GLY A 345 15.76 9.89 -5.33
CA GLY A 345 15.19 11.03 -4.65
C GLY A 345 13.72 10.90 -4.26
N GLY A 346 13.13 9.71 -4.46
CA GLY A 346 11.77 9.36 -4.07
C GLY A 346 11.59 9.30 -2.55
N ILE A 347 10.34 9.36 -2.12
CA ILE A 347 9.89 9.31 -0.73
C ILE A 347 8.89 8.17 -0.53
N HIS A 348 8.45 7.96 0.71
CA HIS A 348 7.59 6.87 1.13
C HIS A 348 6.30 6.82 0.30
N ALA A 349 6.10 5.66 -0.31
CA ALA A 349 4.99 5.33 -1.19
C ALA A 349 4.81 6.37 -2.33
N GLY A 350 5.92 6.76 -2.95
CA GLY A 350 5.98 7.75 -4.03
C GLY A 350 5.02 7.47 -5.20
N MET A 351 4.75 6.20 -5.53
CA MET A 351 3.74 5.87 -6.54
C MET A 351 2.37 6.48 -6.21
N VAL A 352 1.89 6.27 -4.98
CA VAL A 352 0.52 6.63 -4.58
C VAL A 352 0.42 8.07 -4.07
N TYR A 353 1.49 8.64 -3.52
CA TYR A 353 1.47 10.03 -2.99
C TYR A 353 2.12 11.06 -3.92
N VAL A 354 2.84 10.64 -4.97
CA VAL A 354 3.55 11.57 -5.86
C VAL A 354 3.21 11.36 -7.33
N GLU A 355 3.43 10.16 -7.88
CA GLU A 355 3.17 9.89 -9.30
C GLU A 355 1.67 9.97 -9.62
N ALA A 356 0.83 9.39 -8.76
CA ALA A 356 -0.63 9.36 -8.90
C ALA A 356 -1.29 10.74 -9.01
N LEU A 357 -0.66 11.75 -8.41
CA LEU A 357 -1.15 13.11 -8.40
C LEU A 357 -1.31 13.71 -9.80
N ASP A 358 -0.53 13.24 -10.78
CA ASP A 358 -0.64 13.69 -12.17
C ASP A 358 -1.88 13.15 -12.89
N TYR A 359 -2.59 12.18 -12.29
CA TYR A 359 -3.75 11.50 -12.86
C TYR A 359 -5.07 11.83 -12.14
N LEU A 360 -5.04 12.66 -11.09
CA LEU A 360 -6.24 13.02 -10.30
C LEU A 360 -7.31 13.77 -11.12
N GLY A 361 -6.92 14.68 -12.01
CA GLY A 361 -7.84 15.52 -12.78
C GLY A 361 -8.10 15.02 -14.21
N ASP A 362 -9.07 15.62 -14.89
CA ASP A 362 -9.48 15.24 -16.26
C ASP A 362 -8.34 15.21 -17.28
N SER A 363 -7.39 16.15 -17.20
CA SER A 363 -6.22 16.18 -18.08
C SER A 363 -5.32 14.97 -17.84
N GLY A 364 -5.13 14.60 -16.57
CA GLY A 364 -4.39 13.41 -16.17
C GLY A 364 -5.10 12.12 -16.61
N ALA A 365 -6.42 12.06 -16.40
CA ALA A 365 -7.25 10.95 -16.88
C ALA A 365 -7.10 10.73 -18.39
N LYS A 366 -7.08 11.81 -19.19
CA LYS A 366 -6.83 11.72 -20.64
C LYS A 366 -5.44 11.20 -20.99
N ARG A 367 -4.41 11.59 -20.24
CA ARG A 367 -3.04 11.07 -20.41
C ARG A 367 -3.00 9.57 -20.13
N ALA A 368 -3.56 9.13 -19.00
CA ALA A 368 -3.64 7.71 -18.65
C ALA A 368 -4.37 6.89 -19.72
N LEU A 369 -5.54 7.36 -20.19
CA LEU A 369 -6.28 6.71 -21.28
C LEU A 369 -5.48 6.60 -22.60
N ALA A 370 -4.57 7.54 -22.85
CA ALA A 370 -3.66 7.50 -23.99
C ALA A 370 -2.41 6.62 -23.76
N GLY A 371 -2.26 6.00 -22.59
CA GLY A 371 -1.10 5.19 -22.22
C GLY A 371 0.15 6.01 -21.90
N ASP A 372 0.01 7.31 -21.61
CA ASP A 372 1.13 8.19 -21.29
C ASP A 372 1.55 8.02 -19.82
N PHE A 373 2.54 7.17 -19.62
CA PHE A 373 3.23 6.91 -18.34
C PHE A 373 4.75 7.01 -18.47
N GLU A 374 5.29 7.51 -19.59
CA GLU A 374 6.73 7.42 -19.93
C GLU A 374 7.65 8.05 -18.88
N ASP A 375 7.16 9.05 -18.14
CA ASP A 375 7.90 9.78 -17.11
C ASP A 375 7.76 9.16 -15.70
N LYS A 376 7.02 8.05 -15.56
CA LYS A 376 6.67 7.45 -14.28
C LYS A 376 7.48 6.21 -13.93
N PHE A 377 8.22 6.27 -12.84
CA PHE A 377 9.09 5.17 -12.42
C PHE A 377 8.28 3.95 -11.98
N SER A 378 7.35 4.15 -11.05
CA SER A 378 6.64 3.06 -10.37
C SER A 378 5.60 2.41 -11.29
N TYR A 379 4.81 3.20 -12.01
CA TYR A 379 3.85 2.67 -12.99
C TYR A 379 4.53 1.80 -14.05
N ASN A 380 5.64 2.27 -14.64
CA ASN A 380 6.36 1.50 -15.66
C ASN A 380 6.99 0.22 -15.08
N THR A 381 7.56 0.31 -13.88
CA THR A 381 8.20 -0.84 -13.22
C THR A 381 7.19 -1.93 -12.91
N ILE A 382 6.05 -1.57 -12.32
CA ILE A 382 5.00 -2.53 -11.95
C ILE A 382 4.28 -3.06 -13.20
N SER A 383 4.01 -2.21 -14.18
CA SER A 383 3.39 -2.64 -15.45
C SER A 383 4.25 -3.68 -16.16
N LYS A 384 5.56 -3.44 -16.27
CA LYS A 384 6.50 -4.41 -16.82
C LYS A 384 6.49 -5.72 -16.04
N PHE A 385 6.51 -5.64 -14.71
CA PHE A 385 6.48 -6.82 -13.85
C PHE A 385 5.23 -7.69 -14.09
N TYR A 386 4.05 -7.09 -14.24
CA TYR A 386 2.82 -7.82 -14.51
C TYR A 386 2.71 -8.30 -15.95
N ALA A 387 3.19 -7.54 -16.94
CA ALA A 387 3.17 -7.95 -18.34
C ALA A 387 3.95 -9.24 -18.62
N GLU A 388 4.93 -9.57 -17.76
CA GLU A 388 5.71 -10.80 -17.84
C GLU A 388 5.02 -11.99 -17.13
N ARG A 389 3.91 -11.76 -16.42
CA ARG A 389 3.30 -12.71 -15.46
C ARG A 389 1.79 -12.93 -15.67
N ILE A 390 1.10 -12.01 -16.35
CA ILE A 390 -0.32 -12.05 -16.75
C ILE A 390 -0.39 -11.92 -18.27
#